data_AF-A0AAF0ELY4-F1
#
_entry.id   AF-A0AAF0ELY4-F1
#
_cell.length_a   1.000
_cell.length_b   1.000
_cell.length_c   1.000
_cell.angle_alpha   90.00
_cell.angle_beta   90.00
_cell.angle_gamma   90.00
#
_symmetry.space_group_name_H-M   'P 1'
#
loop_
_entity.id
_entity.type
_entity.pdbx_description
1 polymer ?
#
loop_
_entity_poly.entity_id
_entity_poly.type
_entity_poly.pdbx_seq_one_letter_code
_entity_poly.pdbx_strand_id
1 'polypeptide(L)'
;MNALRSPRVPRRGRSLAMDARPRAPPPGSPAATYRALVKEAMRPRQKRIYILTWIVTYVALVATQGAASPLRGWVVASSLYLLLFVVLPLVLLRRTHLIHANPSRVPRCVSRAELVAHLARADDAWQAVALHAFLGAVIALDCAVLQVLLRGWSAPLAPMRYVDVHHTYYVNETFLVTLALSTALGAAYALGYLFLVPGARRGVPPMDPDALGCPVRTRCLSALSCHIPRALALLVAVPLAILTYSLVRDAWWSAVLRFVGVETSVRRFLVPSFRVPYTPGVLSIQALAVAALLLVVLEVTHTLFDVYWTHPLCAIPHHFHDPHTALLGGLQDAHPFFSTLALSELAHWAQHEPKRRRALFEDVQQQHGRPVALAAIALACRRALDALAAPIPAPQRPPTPPASQPLTANPAATAPASVWHRLAVPTEAVPPPASASTATSPALPRAYAPLRTLWYVVSKVWSCLPTEAQHVLFPQTLYSALVAPAPALWLDAHLLHDRARACWAAQVLQNLVLASLAEDTYGSMQPHIPALIHALTQAHERLMAVRRRAEAMAVEADTHLVREAQLLRGALAAAGADATAATFPPSLAPFQHAMQQAWESYACVDTATSSALRSIVQAMAPYQ
;
A
#
# COMPACT_ATOMS: atom_id res chain seq x y z
N MET A 1 49.01 46.40 0.81
CA MET A 1 49.89 45.38 0.21
C MET A 1 49.68 44.09 0.97
N ASN A 2 49.30 43.04 0.25
CA ASN A 2 49.71 41.63 0.37
C ASN A 2 50.01 41.06 1.77
N ALA A 3 49.69 39.82 2.14
CA ALA A 3 48.93 38.72 1.58
C ALA A 3 49.15 37.54 2.57
N LEU A 4 48.24 36.58 2.61
CA LEU A 4 48.50 35.15 2.80
C LEU A 4 49.01 34.64 4.18
N ARG A 5 48.12 33.94 4.90
CA ARG A 5 48.23 32.48 5.04
C ARG A 5 46.89 31.81 5.37
N SER A 6 46.75 30.64 4.75
CA SER A 6 45.60 29.80 4.40
C SER A 6 44.80 29.16 5.54
N PRO A 7 43.59 28.62 5.24
CA PRO A 7 42.59 28.20 6.21
C PRO A 7 42.75 26.74 6.67
N ARG A 8 42.34 26.46 7.92
CA ARG A 8 42.14 25.10 8.42
C ARG A 8 40.90 24.47 7.78
N VAL A 9 41.14 23.38 7.07
CA VAL A 9 40.12 22.47 6.51
C VAL A 9 39.34 21.81 7.65
N PRO A 10 37.99 21.94 7.73
CA PRO A 10 37.21 21.10 8.61
C PRO A 10 37.06 19.70 8.00
N ARG A 11 37.50 18.70 8.76
CA ARG A 11 37.28 17.27 8.51
C ARG A 11 35.80 17.01 8.20
N ARG A 12 35.56 16.36 7.05
CA ARG A 12 34.27 15.74 6.68
C ARG A 12 33.79 14.83 7.83
N GLY A 13 32.82 15.32 8.59
CA GLY A 13 32.01 14.50 9.47
C GLY A 13 31.12 13.59 8.63
N ARG A 14 31.28 12.27 8.82
CA ARG A 14 30.40 11.22 8.31
C ARG A 14 28.93 11.58 8.62
N SER A 15 28.12 11.67 7.58
CA SER A 15 26.66 11.72 7.69
C SER A 15 26.15 10.39 8.24
N LEU A 16 25.97 10.31 9.56
CA LEU A 16 24.99 9.41 10.16
C LEU A 16 23.62 9.87 9.66
N ALA A 17 23.09 9.16 8.67
CA ALA A 17 21.70 9.26 8.25
C ALA A 17 20.83 8.73 9.40
N MET A 18 20.62 9.58 10.40
CA MET A 18 19.67 9.37 11.46
C MET A 18 18.28 9.66 10.87
N ASP A 19 17.35 8.72 11.05
CA ASP A 19 15.93 8.80 10.64
C ASP A 19 15.34 10.17 11.00
N ALA A 20 15.33 11.08 10.03
CA ALA A 20 14.77 12.40 10.18
C ALA A 20 13.26 12.31 10.13
N ARG A 21 12.63 12.08 11.30
CA ARG A 21 11.21 12.39 11.48
C ARG A 21 10.98 13.81 10.95
N PRO A 22 9.95 14.08 10.12
CA PRO A 22 9.62 15.44 9.74
C PRO A 22 9.32 16.19 11.04
N ARG A 23 10.23 17.11 11.44
CA ARG A 23 10.06 17.89 12.67
C ARG A 23 8.71 18.59 12.59
N ALA A 24 7.93 18.50 13.66
CA ALA A 24 6.72 19.29 13.77
C ALA A 24 7.10 20.77 13.54
N PRO A 25 6.36 21.50 12.70
CA PRO A 25 6.66 22.90 12.45
C PRO A 25 6.55 23.66 13.77
N PRO A 26 7.41 24.67 14.00
CA PRO A 26 7.39 25.41 15.25
C PRO A 26 6.00 26.02 15.49
N PRO A 27 5.52 26.04 16.75
CA PRO A 27 4.23 26.63 17.08
C PRO A 27 4.20 28.09 16.63
N GLY A 28 3.10 28.51 16.00
CA GLY A 28 2.95 29.86 15.43
C GLY A 28 3.47 30.03 14.00
N SER A 29 4.13 29.04 13.40
CA SER A 29 4.50 29.09 11.98
C SER A 29 3.27 28.94 11.07
N PRO A 30 3.30 29.49 9.84
CA PRO A 30 2.16 29.41 8.91
C PRO A 30 1.79 27.95 8.57
N ALA A 31 2.77 27.05 8.52
CA ALA A 31 2.54 25.61 8.35
C ALA A 31 1.80 24.99 9.55
N ALA A 32 2.13 25.39 10.78
CA ALA A 32 1.42 24.92 11.98
C ALA A 32 -0.04 25.41 11.99
N THR A 33 -0.28 26.67 11.60
CA THR A 33 -1.61 27.25 11.45
C THR A 33 -2.44 26.48 10.42
N TYR A 34 -1.87 26.20 9.25
CA TYR A 34 -2.54 25.41 8.22
C TYR A 34 -2.91 24.00 8.70
N ARG A 35 -1.97 23.29 9.36
CA ARG A 35 -2.23 21.98 9.96
C ARG A 35 -3.37 22.02 10.99
N ALA A 36 -3.50 23.10 11.76
CA ALA A 36 -4.58 23.26 12.72
C ALA A 36 -5.94 23.41 12.02
N LEU A 37 -6.01 24.26 10.98
CA LEU A 37 -7.22 24.44 10.16
C LEU A 37 -7.66 23.14 9.49
N VAL A 38 -6.73 22.39 8.90
CA VAL A 38 -7.02 21.07 8.30
C VAL A 38 -7.56 20.09 9.35
N LYS A 39 -6.94 20.04 10.54
CA LYS A 39 -7.42 19.17 11.63
C LYS A 39 -8.83 19.54 12.07
N GLU A 40 -9.16 20.83 12.14
CA GLU A 40 -10.49 21.32 12.47
C GLU A 40 -11.52 20.94 11.41
N ALA A 41 -11.19 21.17 10.13
CA ALA A 41 -12.05 20.79 9.00
C ALA A 41 -12.27 19.26 8.89
N MET A 42 -11.32 18.45 9.37
CA MET A 42 -11.43 16.99 9.38
C MET A 42 -12.30 16.43 10.51
N ARG A 43 -12.48 17.14 11.64
CA ARG A 43 -13.31 16.68 12.77
C ARG A 43 -14.73 16.25 12.36
N PRO A 44 -15.52 17.07 11.63
CA PRO A 44 -16.86 16.66 11.21
C PRO A 44 -16.85 15.46 10.26
N ARG A 45 -15.82 15.33 9.41
CA ARG A 45 -15.66 14.16 8.53
C ARG A 45 -15.40 12.88 9.34
N GLN A 46 -14.55 12.96 10.36
CA GLN A 46 -14.28 11.84 11.26
C GLN A 46 -15.55 11.38 11.98
N LYS A 47 -16.39 12.31 12.46
CA LYS A 47 -17.70 11.97 13.04
C LYS A 47 -18.60 11.24 12.04
N ARG A 48 -18.66 11.71 10.79
CA ARG A 48 -19.45 11.07 9.73
C ARG A 48 -18.96 9.65 9.41
N ILE A 49 -17.65 9.41 9.39
CA ILE A 49 -17.09 8.07 9.21
C ILE A 49 -17.64 7.14 10.30
N TYR A 50 -17.50 7.51 11.58
CA TYR A 50 -17.97 6.66 12.68
C TYR A 50 -19.48 6.36 12.63
N ILE A 51 -20.30 7.38 12.33
CA ILE A 51 -21.75 7.21 12.23
C ILE A 51 -22.10 6.26 11.08
N LEU A 52 -21.52 6.46 9.90
CA LEU A 52 -21.80 5.62 8.72
C LEU A 52 -21.29 4.20 8.91
N THR A 53 -20.07 4.00 9.44
CA THR A 53 -19.55 2.68 9.76
C THR A 53 -20.42 1.98 10.79
N TRP A 54 -20.93 2.69 11.80
CA TRP A 54 -21.82 2.11 12.81
C TRP A 54 -23.15 1.67 12.21
N ILE A 55 -23.78 2.50 11.37
CA ILE A 55 -25.03 2.15 10.67
C ILE A 55 -24.83 0.88 9.84
N VAL A 56 -23.75 0.80 9.06
CA VAL A 56 -23.47 -0.38 8.24
C VAL A 56 -23.16 -1.60 9.09
N THR A 57 -22.38 -1.44 10.17
CA THR A 57 -22.07 -2.53 11.11
C THR A 57 -23.35 -3.05 11.76
N TYR A 58 -24.26 -2.17 12.18
CA TYR A 58 -25.54 -2.54 12.75
C TYR A 58 -26.41 -3.30 11.75
N VAL A 59 -26.54 -2.80 10.51
CA VAL A 59 -27.32 -3.49 9.45
C VAL A 59 -26.72 -4.87 9.13
N ALA A 60 -25.39 -4.95 8.98
CA ALA A 60 -24.70 -6.21 8.74
C ALA A 60 -24.86 -7.19 9.91
N LEU A 61 -24.77 -6.70 11.15
CA LEU A 61 -24.97 -7.50 12.36
C LEU A 61 -26.41 -8.04 12.42
N VAL A 62 -27.42 -7.21 12.17
CA VAL A 62 -28.83 -7.65 12.08
C VAL A 62 -28.98 -8.75 11.01
N ALA A 63 -28.35 -8.59 9.86
CA ALA A 63 -28.38 -9.60 8.80
C ALA A 63 -27.79 -10.95 9.24
N THR A 64 -26.76 -10.97 10.09
CA THR A 64 -26.21 -12.23 10.65
C THR A 64 -27.17 -12.94 11.60
N GLN A 65 -28.08 -12.22 12.26
CA GLN A 65 -28.97 -12.78 13.29
C GLN A 65 -30.32 -13.25 12.72
N GLY A 66 -30.64 -12.92 11.46
CA GLY A 66 -31.91 -13.27 10.80
C GLY A 66 -33.11 -12.52 11.38
N ALA A 67 -34.29 -13.17 11.40
CA ALA A 67 -35.57 -12.57 11.84
C ALA A 67 -35.68 -12.26 13.36
N ALA A 68 -34.58 -12.35 14.12
CA ALA A 68 -34.57 -11.89 15.51
C ALA A 68 -34.80 -10.37 15.53
N SER A 69 -35.73 -9.89 16.37
CA SER A 69 -36.20 -8.51 16.31
C SER A 69 -35.04 -7.49 16.35
N PRO A 70 -34.89 -6.62 15.32
CA PRO A 70 -33.72 -5.75 15.17
C PRO A 70 -33.58 -4.73 16.31
N LEU A 71 -34.68 -4.44 17.01
CA LEU A 71 -34.75 -3.45 18.08
C LEU A 71 -34.36 -3.99 19.47
N ARG A 72 -33.78 -5.19 19.58
CA ARG A 72 -33.30 -5.68 20.87
C ARG A 72 -32.07 -4.88 21.30
N GLY A 73 -32.09 -4.39 22.54
CA GLY A 73 -31.00 -3.59 23.12
C GLY A 73 -29.63 -4.26 23.03
N TRP A 74 -29.57 -5.60 23.05
CA TRP A 74 -28.33 -6.36 22.89
C TRP A 74 -27.69 -6.23 21.51
N VAL A 75 -28.48 -6.11 20.43
CA VAL A 75 -27.94 -5.92 19.07
C VAL A 75 -27.32 -4.52 18.94
N VAL A 76 -27.98 -3.51 19.51
CA VAL A 76 -27.45 -2.15 19.60
C VAL A 76 -26.17 -2.13 20.43
N ALA A 77 -26.15 -2.77 21.61
CA ALA A 77 -24.97 -2.87 22.47
C ALA A 77 -23.79 -3.55 21.77
N SER A 78 -24.01 -4.68 21.08
CA SER A 78 -22.98 -5.38 20.30
C SER A 78 -22.48 -4.52 19.14
N SER A 79 -23.34 -3.82 18.39
CA SER A 79 -22.89 -2.89 17.35
C SER A 79 -22.03 -1.74 17.88
N LEU A 80 -22.32 -1.23 19.09
CA LEU A 80 -21.50 -0.21 19.76
C LEU A 80 -20.19 -0.80 20.28
N TYR A 81 -20.20 -2.04 20.74
CA TYR A 81 -18.99 -2.79 21.10
C TYR A 81 -18.06 -2.93 19.88
N LEU A 82 -18.59 -3.35 18.73
CA LEU A 82 -17.82 -3.43 17.48
C LEU A 82 -17.30 -2.06 17.03
N LEU A 83 -18.07 -0.99 17.19
CA LEU A 83 -17.60 0.37 16.92
C LEU A 83 -16.39 0.73 17.79
N LEU A 84 -16.43 0.40 19.08
CA LEU A 84 -15.39 0.75 20.05
C LEU A 84 -14.13 -0.12 19.92
N PHE A 85 -14.29 -1.43 19.71
CA PHE A 85 -13.19 -2.40 19.75
C PHE A 85 -12.67 -2.82 18.36
N VAL A 86 -13.39 -2.51 17.28
CA VAL A 86 -12.98 -2.83 15.91
C VAL A 86 -12.77 -1.58 15.08
N VAL A 87 -13.80 -0.76 14.93
CA VAL A 87 -13.74 0.40 14.02
C VAL A 87 -12.81 1.48 14.56
N LEU A 88 -12.91 1.82 15.85
CA LEU A 88 -12.06 2.83 16.47
C LEU A 88 -10.56 2.52 16.37
N PRO A 89 -10.05 1.32 16.74
CA PRO A 89 -8.62 1.02 16.59
C PRO A 89 -8.16 1.04 15.13
N LEU A 90 -8.99 0.59 14.17
CA LEU A 90 -8.65 0.69 12.73
C LEU A 90 -8.51 2.14 12.27
N VAL A 91 -9.47 3.00 12.61
CA VAL A 91 -9.47 4.41 12.23
C VAL A 91 -8.31 5.15 12.92
N LEU A 92 -8.03 4.86 14.19
CA LEU A 92 -6.91 5.45 14.92
C LEU A 92 -5.56 5.00 14.38
N LEU A 93 -5.39 3.71 14.09
CA LEU A 93 -4.17 3.19 13.48
C LEU A 93 -3.93 3.85 12.12
N ARG A 94 -4.94 3.91 11.24
CA ARG A 94 -4.80 4.60 9.96
C ARG A 94 -4.52 6.09 10.12
N ARG A 95 -5.21 6.78 11.02
CA ARG A 95 -4.97 8.19 11.31
C ARG A 95 -3.55 8.44 11.78
N THR A 96 -3.04 7.61 12.69
CA THR A 96 -1.68 7.74 13.21
C THR A 96 -0.67 7.48 12.11
N HIS A 97 -0.85 6.42 11.31
CA HIS A 97 -0.02 6.21 10.11
C HIS A 97 -0.12 7.37 9.13
N LEU A 98 -1.26 8.03 8.97
CA LEU A 98 -1.37 9.13 8.01
C LEU A 98 -0.72 10.42 8.47
N ILE A 99 -0.84 10.76 9.76
CA ILE A 99 -0.31 12.01 10.34
C ILE A 99 1.18 11.88 10.69
N HIS A 100 1.60 10.66 11.06
CA HIS A 100 2.96 10.38 11.52
C HIS A 100 3.76 9.54 10.52
N ALA A 101 3.21 9.15 9.38
CA ALA A 101 4.02 8.51 8.34
C ALA A 101 5.17 9.42 7.98
N ASN A 102 6.38 8.90 8.18
CA ASN A 102 7.52 9.44 7.49
C ASN A 102 7.26 9.26 5.98
N PRO A 103 7.61 10.24 5.14
CA PRO A 103 7.75 10.01 3.72
C PRO A 103 8.99 9.12 3.49
N SER A 104 8.99 7.90 4.03
CA SER A 104 9.98 6.90 3.67
C SER A 104 9.73 6.61 2.20
N ARG A 105 10.77 6.86 1.39
CA ARG A 105 10.75 6.55 -0.04
C ARG A 105 10.38 5.08 -0.17
N VAL A 106 9.19 4.83 -0.74
CA VAL A 106 8.70 3.49 -1.03
C VAL A 106 9.83 2.73 -1.73
N PRO A 107 10.16 1.50 -1.31
CA PRO A 107 11.11 0.70 -2.07
C PRO A 107 10.61 0.62 -3.51
N ARG A 108 11.50 0.93 -4.45
CA ARG A 108 11.21 0.86 -5.89
C ARG A 108 11.21 -0.61 -6.29
N CYS A 109 10.26 -1.38 -5.77
CA CYS A 109 10.09 -2.78 -6.12
C CYS A 109 9.70 -2.84 -7.59
N VAL A 110 10.47 -3.60 -8.35
CA VAL A 110 10.21 -3.79 -9.79
C VAL A 110 9.43 -5.09 -10.00
N SER A 111 9.61 -6.09 -9.14
CA SER A 111 8.90 -7.38 -9.21
C SER A 111 7.94 -7.62 -8.03
N ARG A 112 6.99 -8.54 -8.22
CA ARG A 112 6.06 -8.97 -7.15
C ARG A 112 6.81 -9.76 -6.06
N ALA A 113 7.82 -10.53 -6.41
CA ALA A 113 8.66 -11.27 -5.47
C ALA A 113 9.45 -10.31 -4.57
N GLU A 114 10.01 -9.23 -5.13
CA GLU A 114 10.63 -8.17 -4.33
C GLU A 114 9.62 -7.50 -3.39
N LEU A 115 8.40 -7.26 -3.87
CA LEU A 115 7.32 -6.77 -3.02
C LEU A 115 7.05 -7.74 -1.87
N VAL A 116 6.84 -9.04 -2.13
CA VAL A 116 6.64 -10.07 -1.08
C VAL A 116 7.82 -10.09 -0.10
N ALA A 117 9.06 -10.11 -0.59
CA ALA A 117 10.25 -10.16 0.24
C ALA A 117 10.41 -8.91 1.10
N HIS A 118 10.12 -7.74 0.53
CA HIS A 118 10.05 -6.50 1.28
C HIS A 118 8.88 -6.52 2.28
N LEU A 119 7.77 -7.17 1.91
CA LEU A 119 6.61 -7.24 2.78
C LEU A 119 6.92 -8.07 4.02
N ALA A 120 7.52 -9.25 3.81
CA ALA A 120 7.92 -10.18 4.85
C ALA A 120 8.96 -9.62 5.82
N ARG A 121 9.80 -8.67 5.37
CA ARG A 121 10.84 -8.03 6.18
C ARG A 121 10.37 -6.83 7.00
N ALA A 122 9.19 -6.30 6.74
CA ALA A 122 8.72 -5.07 7.40
C ALA A 122 7.85 -5.38 8.62
N ASP A 123 8.29 -4.90 9.78
CA ASP A 123 7.61 -5.13 11.06
C ASP A 123 6.20 -4.50 11.08
N ASP A 124 6.03 -3.32 10.47
CA ASP A 124 4.74 -2.60 10.41
C ASP A 124 3.64 -3.44 9.74
N ALA A 125 3.99 -4.28 8.77
CA ALA A 125 2.99 -5.12 8.13
C ALA A 125 2.58 -6.32 8.95
N TRP A 126 3.50 -6.91 9.71
CA TRP A 126 3.13 -7.97 10.64
C TRP A 126 2.27 -7.42 11.78
N GLN A 127 2.54 -6.19 12.22
CA GLN A 127 1.66 -5.48 13.16
C GLN A 127 0.27 -5.25 12.56
N ALA A 128 0.18 -4.80 11.31
CA ALA A 128 -1.09 -4.65 10.62
C ALA A 128 -1.83 -5.98 10.48
N VAL A 129 -1.16 -7.05 10.02
CA VAL A 129 -1.74 -8.39 9.89
C VAL A 129 -2.22 -8.93 11.24
N ALA A 130 -1.40 -8.79 12.28
CA ALA A 130 -1.75 -9.22 13.64
C ALA A 130 -2.96 -8.45 14.18
N LEU A 131 -3.04 -7.13 13.94
CA LEU A 131 -4.21 -6.34 14.31
C LEU A 131 -5.47 -6.86 13.61
N HIS A 132 -5.46 -7.06 12.29
CA HIS A 132 -6.65 -7.52 11.57
C HIS A 132 -7.05 -8.96 11.97
N ALA A 133 -6.07 -9.82 12.28
CA ALA A 133 -6.32 -11.14 12.83
C ALA A 133 -7.02 -11.04 14.21
N PHE A 134 -6.51 -10.19 15.09
CA PHE A 134 -7.10 -9.92 16.40
C PHE A 134 -8.52 -9.38 16.28
N LEU A 135 -8.76 -8.44 15.37
CA LEU A 135 -10.08 -7.89 15.09
C LEU A 135 -11.06 -8.94 14.55
N GLY A 136 -10.58 -9.87 13.72
CA GLY A 136 -11.34 -11.05 13.30
C GLY A 136 -11.81 -11.89 14.49
N ALA A 137 -10.91 -12.15 15.45
CA ALA A 137 -11.27 -12.84 16.70
C ALA A 137 -12.32 -12.08 17.51
N VAL A 138 -12.16 -10.76 17.67
CA VAL A 138 -13.10 -9.91 18.43
C VAL A 138 -14.50 -9.96 17.82
N ILE A 139 -14.62 -9.90 16.48
CA ILE A 139 -15.91 -9.97 15.79
C ILE A 139 -16.57 -11.33 16.00
N ALA A 140 -15.83 -12.44 15.87
CA ALA A 140 -16.38 -13.77 16.08
C ALA A 140 -16.82 -13.99 17.54
N LEU A 141 -16.05 -13.48 18.50
CA LEU A 141 -16.40 -13.54 19.92
C LEU A 141 -17.66 -12.72 20.22
N ASP A 142 -17.77 -11.50 19.69
CA ASP A 142 -18.94 -10.65 19.86
C ASP A 142 -20.19 -11.31 19.25
N CYS A 143 -20.08 -11.90 18.05
CA CYS A 143 -21.16 -12.67 17.43
C CYS A 143 -21.59 -13.87 18.30
N ALA A 144 -20.64 -14.57 18.91
CA ALA A 144 -20.92 -15.70 19.80
C ALA A 144 -21.65 -15.25 21.08
N VAL A 145 -21.16 -14.18 21.71
CA VAL A 145 -21.79 -13.59 22.90
C VAL A 145 -23.20 -13.09 22.57
N LEU A 146 -23.37 -12.38 21.46
CA LEU A 146 -24.67 -11.90 21.01
C LEU A 146 -25.65 -13.05 20.78
N GLN A 147 -25.22 -14.13 20.14
CA GLN A 147 -26.08 -15.30 19.95
C GLN A 147 -26.49 -15.95 21.27
N VAL A 148 -25.58 -16.04 22.25
CA VAL A 148 -25.91 -16.55 23.60
C VAL A 148 -26.90 -15.63 24.31
N LEU A 149 -26.74 -14.31 24.20
CA LEU A 149 -27.67 -13.34 24.79
C LEU A 149 -29.05 -13.39 24.15
N LEU A 150 -29.14 -13.70 22.85
CA LEU A 150 -30.40 -13.70 22.11
C LEU A 150 -31.15 -15.04 22.17
N ARG A 151 -30.42 -16.17 22.20
CA ARG A 151 -30.95 -17.53 22.03
C ARG A 151 -30.57 -18.48 23.19
N GLY A 152 -29.78 -18.02 24.16
CA GLY A 152 -29.28 -18.83 25.26
C GLY A 152 -28.09 -19.71 24.88
N TRP A 153 -27.67 -20.57 25.80
CA TRP A 153 -26.54 -21.50 25.63
C TRP A 153 -26.80 -22.63 24.62
N SER A 154 -28.00 -22.71 24.06
CA SER A 154 -28.35 -23.63 22.96
C SER A 154 -27.99 -23.07 21.58
N ALA A 155 -27.48 -21.84 21.50
CA ALA A 155 -27.11 -21.20 20.25
C ALA A 155 -25.99 -21.97 19.51
N PRO A 156 -25.99 -21.99 18.17
CA PRO A 156 -25.02 -22.75 17.38
C PRO A 156 -23.58 -22.23 17.52
N LEU A 157 -23.41 -20.94 17.83
CA LEU A 157 -22.10 -20.32 18.06
C LEU A 157 -21.76 -20.15 19.56
N ALA A 158 -22.55 -20.71 20.48
CA ALA A 158 -22.25 -20.62 21.90
C ALA A 158 -20.88 -21.26 22.21
N PRO A 159 -20.01 -20.65 23.04
CA PRO A 159 -18.69 -21.21 23.35
C PRO A 159 -18.75 -22.61 23.99
N MET A 160 -19.80 -22.83 24.79
CA MET A 160 -20.13 -24.13 25.35
C MET A 160 -21.54 -24.53 24.97
N ARG A 161 -21.76 -25.83 24.78
CA ARG A 161 -23.06 -26.40 24.46
C ARG A 161 -23.42 -27.45 25.50
N TYR A 162 -24.63 -27.34 26.02
CA TYR A 162 -25.20 -28.36 26.90
C TYR A 162 -25.63 -29.57 26.06
N VAL A 163 -25.26 -30.77 26.50
CA VAL A 163 -25.68 -32.03 25.86
C VAL A 163 -26.57 -32.79 26.82
N ASP A 164 -27.84 -32.90 26.46
CA ASP A 164 -28.90 -33.47 27.32
C ASP A 164 -28.59 -34.91 27.74
N VAL A 165 -27.99 -35.70 26.83
CA VAL A 165 -27.63 -37.11 27.08
C VAL A 165 -26.60 -37.28 28.21
N HIS A 166 -25.79 -36.26 28.47
CA HIS A 166 -24.69 -36.33 29.44
C HIS A 166 -24.86 -35.40 30.64
N HIS A 167 -25.89 -34.54 30.64
CA HIS A 167 -26.12 -33.52 31.67
C HIS A 167 -24.90 -32.62 31.97
N THR A 168 -24.08 -32.35 30.96
CA THR A 168 -22.81 -31.59 31.09
C THR A 168 -22.60 -30.63 29.94
N TYR A 169 -21.86 -29.55 30.19
CA TYR A 169 -21.43 -28.59 29.17
C TYR A 169 -20.12 -29.02 28.52
N TYR A 170 -20.08 -28.93 27.19
CA TYR A 170 -18.88 -29.22 26.40
C TYR A 170 -18.51 -28.03 25.53
N VAL A 171 -17.21 -27.89 25.22
CA VAL A 171 -16.73 -26.85 24.32
C VAL A 171 -17.31 -27.09 22.93
N ASN A 172 -17.82 -26.03 22.31
CA ASN A 172 -18.42 -26.11 21.00
C ASN A 172 -17.36 -26.01 19.90
N GLU A 173 -17.19 -27.09 19.14
CA GLU A 173 -16.29 -27.14 17.98
C GLU A 173 -16.62 -26.04 16.96
N THR A 174 -17.92 -25.79 16.74
CA THR A 174 -18.42 -24.78 15.80
C THR A 174 -17.90 -23.38 16.12
N PHE A 175 -17.84 -23.04 17.41
CA PHE A 175 -17.30 -21.77 17.90
C PHE A 175 -15.78 -21.69 17.66
N LEU A 176 -15.03 -22.74 18.01
CA LEU A 176 -13.58 -22.77 17.83
C LEU A 176 -13.17 -22.63 16.37
N VAL A 177 -13.83 -23.35 15.47
CA VAL A 177 -13.54 -23.30 14.02
C VAL A 177 -13.91 -21.94 13.45
N THR A 178 -15.04 -21.35 13.85
CA THR A 178 -15.44 -20.01 13.38
C THR A 178 -14.48 -18.93 13.88
N LEU A 179 -13.99 -19.04 15.13
CA LEU A 179 -12.97 -18.14 15.69
C LEU A 179 -11.63 -18.28 14.94
N ALA A 180 -11.18 -19.51 14.68
CA ALA A 180 -9.96 -19.75 13.91
C ALA A 180 -10.10 -19.27 12.46
N LEU A 181 -11.25 -19.46 11.84
CA LEU A 181 -11.48 -19.04 10.46
C LEU A 181 -11.56 -17.52 10.33
N SER A 182 -12.26 -16.83 11.23
CA SER A 182 -12.36 -15.36 11.23
C SER A 182 -11.01 -14.68 11.49
N THR A 183 -10.19 -15.22 12.39
CA THR A 183 -8.82 -14.73 12.63
C THR A 183 -7.92 -14.93 11.40
N ALA A 184 -7.97 -16.11 10.78
CA ALA A 184 -7.24 -16.39 9.55
C ALA A 184 -7.72 -15.52 8.38
N LEU A 185 -9.03 -15.31 8.25
CA LEU A 185 -9.62 -14.46 7.22
C LEU A 185 -9.25 -12.98 7.40
N GLY A 186 -9.23 -12.49 8.64
CA GLY A 186 -8.74 -11.14 8.95
C GLY A 186 -7.27 -10.94 8.58
N ALA A 187 -6.41 -11.94 8.87
CA ALA A 187 -5.01 -11.93 8.45
C ALA A 187 -4.87 -11.96 6.91
N ALA A 188 -5.63 -12.84 6.24
CA ALA A 188 -5.62 -12.97 4.79
C ALA A 188 -6.12 -11.69 4.10
N TYR A 189 -7.15 -11.05 4.65
CA TYR A 189 -7.64 -9.75 4.20
C TYR A 189 -6.55 -8.68 4.31
N ALA A 190 -5.85 -8.59 5.45
CA ALA A 190 -4.76 -7.62 5.63
C ALA A 190 -3.60 -7.85 4.66
N LEU A 191 -3.21 -9.12 4.46
CA LEU A 191 -2.21 -9.47 3.45
C LEU A 191 -2.68 -9.05 2.06
N GLY A 192 -3.90 -9.44 1.66
CA GLY A 192 -4.51 -9.05 0.40
C GLY A 192 -4.55 -7.53 0.21
N TYR A 193 -4.94 -6.78 1.24
CA TYR A 193 -4.96 -5.33 1.23
C TYR A 193 -3.55 -4.75 1.01
N LEU A 194 -2.53 -5.27 1.70
CA LEU A 194 -1.13 -4.85 1.55
C LEU A 194 -0.54 -5.19 0.17
N PHE A 195 -1.00 -6.27 -0.47
CA PHE A 195 -0.54 -6.72 -1.78
C PHE A 195 -1.25 -6.03 -2.95
N LEU A 196 -2.57 -5.88 -2.85
CA LEU A 196 -3.44 -5.51 -3.96
C LEU A 196 -3.75 -4.02 -4.01
N VAL A 197 -3.73 -3.32 -2.87
CA VAL A 197 -4.09 -1.90 -2.82
C VAL A 197 -2.81 -1.04 -2.93
N PRO A 198 -2.66 -0.29 -4.04
CA PRO A 198 -1.53 0.62 -4.21
C PRO A 198 -1.50 1.63 -3.07
N GLY A 199 -0.47 1.54 -2.25
CA GLY A 199 -0.29 2.47 -1.13
C GLY A 199 -0.88 2.06 0.21
N ALA A 200 -1.34 0.83 0.38
CA ALA A 200 -1.76 0.28 1.67
C ALA A 200 -0.70 0.44 2.79
N ARG A 201 0.60 0.45 2.46
CA ARG A 201 1.72 0.72 3.38
C ARG A 201 2.07 2.19 3.57
N ARG A 202 1.56 3.07 2.71
CA ARG A 202 2.12 4.42 2.53
C ARG A 202 1.67 5.40 3.61
N GLY A 203 0.85 4.96 4.57
CA GLY A 203 0.22 5.79 5.61
C GLY A 203 -0.79 6.79 5.06
N VAL A 204 -0.59 7.28 3.83
CA VAL A 204 -1.47 8.18 3.09
C VAL A 204 -2.06 7.41 1.90
N PRO A 205 -3.38 7.22 1.83
CA PRO A 205 -4.04 6.71 0.63
C PRO A 205 -3.78 7.68 -0.54
N PRO A 206 -3.60 7.17 -1.77
CA PRO A 206 -3.31 8.03 -2.91
C PRO A 206 -4.48 8.98 -3.14
N MET A 207 -4.19 10.28 -3.17
CA MET A 207 -5.18 11.31 -3.49
C MET A 207 -5.65 11.14 -4.93
N ASP A 208 -6.95 11.23 -5.16
CA ASP A 208 -7.53 11.17 -6.51
C ASP A 208 -7.62 12.58 -7.09
N PRO A 209 -6.99 12.87 -8.24
CA PRO A 209 -7.03 14.20 -8.84
C PRO A 209 -8.44 14.59 -9.32
N ASP A 210 -9.21 13.62 -9.80
CA ASP A 210 -10.58 13.79 -10.33
C ASP A 210 -11.62 14.09 -9.23
N ALA A 211 -11.18 14.08 -7.96
CA ALA A 211 -12.05 14.38 -6.84
C ALA A 211 -12.47 15.85 -6.75
N LEU A 212 -11.75 16.75 -7.43
CA LEU A 212 -12.04 18.18 -7.42
C LEU A 212 -13.38 18.44 -8.14
N GLY A 213 -14.36 19.00 -7.43
CA GLY A 213 -15.70 19.31 -7.98
C GLY A 213 -16.73 18.17 -7.92
N CYS A 214 -16.31 16.93 -7.62
CA CYS A 214 -17.23 15.82 -7.40
C CYS A 214 -17.80 15.84 -5.97
N PRO A 215 -19.09 15.55 -5.74
CA PRO A 215 -19.61 15.44 -4.38
C PRO A 215 -19.06 14.21 -3.66
N VAL A 216 -18.78 14.33 -2.35
CA VAL A 216 -18.29 13.22 -1.52
C VAL A 216 -19.18 11.97 -1.65
N ARG A 217 -20.49 12.16 -1.76
CA ARG A 217 -21.47 11.07 -1.87
C ARG A 217 -21.22 10.16 -3.09
N THR A 218 -20.96 10.74 -4.27
CA THR A 218 -20.76 9.94 -5.50
C THR A 218 -19.45 9.16 -5.43
N ARG A 219 -18.39 9.77 -4.88
CA ARG A 219 -17.12 9.08 -4.60
C ARG A 219 -17.29 7.95 -3.59
N CYS A 220 -18.03 8.19 -2.49
CA CYS A 220 -18.29 7.12 -1.52
C CYS A 220 -19.06 5.96 -2.15
N LEU A 221 -20.13 6.23 -2.91
CA LEU A 221 -20.95 5.17 -3.51
C LEU A 221 -20.19 4.39 -4.59
N SER A 222 -19.42 5.07 -5.44
CA SER A 222 -18.60 4.41 -6.47
C SER A 222 -17.45 3.60 -5.87
N ALA A 223 -16.80 4.11 -4.82
CA ALA A 223 -15.80 3.34 -4.10
C ALA A 223 -16.44 2.10 -3.45
N LEU A 224 -17.49 2.27 -2.67
CA LEU A 224 -18.16 1.15 -1.99
C LEU A 224 -18.67 0.09 -2.98
N SER A 225 -19.26 0.49 -4.11
CA SER A 225 -19.76 -0.46 -5.13
C SER A 225 -18.66 -1.25 -5.83
N CYS A 226 -17.44 -0.71 -5.91
CA CYS A 226 -16.30 -1.38 -6.51
C CYS A 226 -15.54 -2.26 -5.50
N HIS A 227 -15.38 -1.76 -4.28
CA HIS A 227 -14.56 -2.36 -3.24
C HIS A 227 -15.24 -3.51 -2.50
N ILE A 228 -16.52 -3.36 -2.14
CA ILE A 228 -17.29 -4.40 -1.43
C ILE A 228 -17.33 -5.73 -2.21
N PRO A 229 -17.70 -5.80 -3.50
CA PRO A 229 -17.78 -7.08 -4.19
C PRO A 229 -16.41 -7.77 -4.32
N ARG A 230 -15.33 -6.99 -4.45
CA ARG A 230 -13.95 -7.52 -4.47
C ARG A 230 -13.57 -8.14 -3.13
N ALA A 231 -13.90 -7.48 -2.02
CA ALA A 231 -13.70 -8.03 -0.69
C ALA A 231 -14.56 -9.28 -0.45
N LEU A 232 -15.83 -9.26 -0.88
CA LEU A 232 -16.75 -10.39 -0.74
C LEU A 232 -16.36 -11.60 -1.60
N ALA A 233 -15.58 -11.43 -2.67
CA ALA A 233 -15.03 -12.55 -3.43
C ALA A 233 -14.18 -13.49 -2.55
N LEU A 234 -13.58 -12.97 -1.47
CA LEU A 234 -12.84 -13.76 -0.48
C LEU A 234 -13.75 -14.75 0.29
N LEU A 235 -15.08 -14.55 0.29
CA LEU A 235 -16.02 -15.49 0.90
C LEU A 235 -16.04 -16.84 0.21
N VAL A 236 -15.61 -16.95 -1.05
CA VAL A 236 -15.51 -18.24 -1.75
C VAL A 236 -14.48 -19.16 -1.08
N ALA A 237 -13.47 -18.59 -0.40
CA ALA A 237 -12.48 -19.37 0.34
C ALA A 237 -13.03 -19.99 1.64
N VAL A 238 -14.11 -19.43 2.20
CA VAL A 238 -14.74 -19.91 3.45
C VAL A 238 -15.31 -21.33 3.33
N PRO A 239 -16.21 -21.65 2.39
CA PRO A 239 -16.73 -23.01 2.24
C PRO A 239 -15.63 -24.00 1.86
N LEU A 240 -14.61 -23.59 1.09
CA LEU A 240 -13.46 -24.43 0.77
C LEU A 240 -12.62 -24.75 2.03
N ALA A 241 -12.38 -23.77 2.89
CA ALA A 241 -11.70 -23.96 4.17
C ALA A 241 -12.50 -24.88 5.11
N ILE A 242 -13.83 -24.80 5.09
CA ILE A 242 -14.69 -25.68 5.89
C ILE A 242 -14.72 -27.09 5.32
N LEU A 243 -14.75 -27.25 3.99
CA LEU A 243 -14.66 -28.55 3.34
C LEU A 243 -13.34 -29.24 3.65
N THR A 244 -12.23 -28.53 3.48
CA THR A 244 -10.89 -29.05 3.81
C THR A 244 -10.77 -29.39 5.30
N TYR A 245 -11.29 -28.55 6.18
CA TYR A 245 -11.40 -28.89 7.61
C TYR A 245 -12.21 -30.17 7.83
N SER A 246 -13.36 -30.30 7.18
CA SER A 246 -14.25 -31.47 7.33
C SER A 246 -13.53 -32.77 6.92
N LEU A 247 -12.74 -32.73 5.85
CA LEU A 247 -11.99 -33.88 5.34
C LEU A 247 -10.81 -34.26 6.25
N VAL A 248 -10.17 -33.27 6.90
CA VAL A 248 -8.97 -33.48 7.73
C VAL A 248 -9.30 -33.52 9.22
N ARG A 249 -10.57 -33.33 9.61
CA ARG A 249 -11.03 -33.17 11.01
C ARG A 249 -10.46 -34.21 11.96
N ASP A 250 -10.63 -35.49 11.63
CA ASP A 250 -10.24 -36.58 12.52
C ASP A 250 -8.71 -36.69 12.64
N ALA A 251 -7.98 -36.48 11.54
CA ALA A 251 -6.52 -36.46 11.53
C ALA A 251 -5.96 -35.26 12.31
N TRP A 252 -6.57 -34.09 12.14
CA TRP A 252 -6.24 -32.85 12.83
C TRP A 252 -6.40 -33.00 14.34
N TRP A 253 -7.57 -33.40 14.81
CA TRP A 253 -7.82 -33.54 16.24
C TRP A 253 -7.02 -34.68 16.87
N SER A 254 -6.76 -35.76 16.14
CA SER A 254 -5.84 -36.81 16.57
C SER A 254 -4.40 -36.29 16.73
N ALA A 255 -3.95 -35.37 15.86
CA ALA A 255 -2.65 -34.71 16.00
C ALA A 255 -2.63 -33.75 17.20
N VAL A 256 -3.68 -32.94 17.38
CA VAL A 256 -3.82 -32.03 18.54
C VAL A 256 -3.79 -32.83 19.85
N LEU A 257 -4.54 -33.93 19.96
CA LEU A 257 -4.54 -34.77 21.15
C LEU A 257 -3.19 -35.44 21.42
N ARG A 258 -2.44 -35.81 20.37
CA ARG A 258 -1.06 -36.32 20.51
C ARG A 258 -0.10 -35.24 21.04
N PHE A 259 -0.22 -34.01 20.52
CA PHE A 259 0.63 -32.89 20.95
C PHE A 259 0.31 -32.42 22.38
N VAL A 260 -0.97 -32.35 22.72
CA VAL A 260 -1.47 -31.92 24.03
C VAL A 260 -1.14 -32.95 25.13
N GLY A 261 -0.88 -34.21 24.76
CA GLY A 261 -0.48 -35.27 25.68
C GLY A 261 -1.62 -35.76 26.59
N VAL A 262 -1.39 -36.86 27.29
CA VAL A 262 -2.43 -37.57 28.07
C VAL A 262 -2.81 -36.83 29.35
N GLU A 263 -1.86 -36.10 29.95
CA GLU A 263 -1.94 -35.59 31.33
C GLU A 263 -2.41 -34.13 31.45
N THR A 264 -2.61 -33.42 30.35
CA THR A 264 -2.91 -31.99 30.41
C THR A 264 -4.40 -31.72 30.68
N SER A 265 -4.65 -30.65 31.44
CA SER A 265 -6.01 -30.16 31.72
C SER A 265 -6.78 -29.80 30.44
N VAL A 266 -6.09 -29.40 29.38
CA VAL A 266 -6.68 -29.08 28.06
C VAL A 266 -7.35 -30.31 27.46
N ARG A 267 -6.74 -31.50 27.56
CA ARG A 267 -7.33 -32.75 27.05
C ARG A 267 -8.66 -33.08 27.74
N ARG A 268 -8.79 -32.75 29.03
CA ARG A 268 -10.04 -32.97 29.81
C ARG A 268 -11.21 -32.15 29.28
N PHE A 269 -10.97 -30.97 28.69
CA PHE A 269 -12.02 -30.15 28.07
C PHE A 269 -12.27 -30.47 26.60
N LEU A 270 -11.26 -31.02 25.92
CA LEU A 270 -11.20 -31.13 24.46
C LEU A 270 -11.61 -32.54 23.96
N VAL A 271 -11.36 -33.60 24.72
CA VAL A 271 -11.90 -34.94 24.40
C VAL A 271 -13.44 -34.96 24.48
N PRO A 272 -14.07 -34.35 25.49
CA PRO A 272 -15.53 -34.39 25.58
C PRO A 272 -16.24 -33.52 24.55
N SER A 273 -15.58 -32.52 23.93
CA SER A 273 -16.18 -31.73 22.85
C SER A 273 -16.50 -32.55 21.59
N PHE A 274 -15.83 -33.69 21.36
CA PHE A 274 -16.16 -34.59 20.24
C PHE A 274 -17.48 -35.35 20.42
N ARG A 275 -18.08 -35.29 21.61
CA ARG A 275 -19.40 -35.89 21.88
C ARG A 275 -20.54 -35.02 21.34
N VAL A 276 -20.26 -33.77 20.95
CA VAL A 276 -21.23 -32.91 20.28
C VAL A 276 -21.32 -33.32 18.80
N PRO A 277 -22.52 -33.56 18.24
CA PRO A 277 -22.67 -33.97 16.85
C PRO A 277 -22.14 -32.88 15.91
N TYR A 278 -21.16 -33.25 15.09
CA TYR A 278 -20.59 -32.37 14.07
C TYR A 278 -21.58 -32.19 12.92
N THR A 279 -22.00 -30.94 12.70
CA THR A 279 -22.96 -30.57 11.65
C THR A 279 -22.32 -29.54 10.71
N PRO A 280 -21.70 -29.99 9.59
CA PRO A 280 -20.94 -29.09 8.71
C PRO A 280 -21.82 -28.01 8.06
N GLY A 281 -23.11 -28.30 7.83
CA GLY A 281 -24.05 -27.30 7.31
C GLY A 281 -24.28 -26.13 8.28
N VAL A 282 -24.45 -26.40 9.58
CA VAL A 282 -24.63 -25.36 10.60
C VAL A 282 -23.34 -24.54 10.74
N LEU A 283 -22.19 -25.20 10.77
CA LEU A 283 -20.88 -24.54 10.78
C LEU A 283 -20.73 -23.60 9.58
N SER A 284 -21.07 -24.07 8.38
CA SER A 284 -20.95 -23.31 7.14
C SER A 284 -21.80 -22.04 7.15
N ILE A 285 -23.07 -22.14 7.56
CA ILE A 285 -23.98 -20.98 7.61
C ILE A 285 -23.49 -19.96 8.64
N GLN A 286 -23.09 -20.40 9.83
CA GLN A 286 -22.65 -19.49 10.90
C GLN A 286 -21.31 -18.82 10.55
N ALA A 287 -20.34 -19.61 10.10
CA ALA A 287 -19.02 -19.11 9.74
C ALA A 287 -19.08 -18.16 8.54
N LEU A 288 -19.93 -18.44 7.54
CA LEU A 288 -20.14 -17.55 6.39
C LEU A 288 -20.75 -16.20 6.81
N ALA A 289 -21.75 -16.21 7.71
CA ALA A 289 -22.35 -14.98 8.22
C ALA A 289 -21.34 -14.11 8.99
N VAL A 290 -20.53 -14.71 9.87
CA VAL A 290 -19.48 -14.00 10.62
C VAL A 290 -18.37 -13.50 9.68
N ALA A 291 -17.97 -14.30 8.70
CA ALA A 291 -16.98 -13.91 7.68
C ALA A 291 -17.48 -12.74 6.81
N ALA A 292 -18.75 -12.75 6.41
CA ALA A 292 -19.35 -11.67 5.63
C ALA A 292 -19.39 -10.38 6.45
N LEU A 293 -19.81 -10.44 7.72
CA LEU A 293 -19.78 -9.30 8.63
C LEU A 293 -18.36 -8.74 8.77
N LEU A 294 -17.37 -9.60 8.98
CA LEU A 294 -15.96 -9.21 9.09
C LEU A 294 -15.50 -8.44 7.84
N LEU A 295 -15.67 -9.01 6.66
CA LEU A 295 -15.21 -8.38 5.41
C LEU A 295 -15.93 -7.07 5.12
N VAL A 296 -17.25 -7.00 5.35
CA VAL A 296 -18.03 -5.77 5.18
C VAL A 296 -17.55 -4.68 6.15
N VAL A 297 -17.39 -4.98 7.44
CA VAL A 297 -16.95 -4.00 8.44
C VAL A 297 -15.55 -3.48 8.13
N LEU A 298 -14.61 -4.37 7.76
CA LEU A 298 -13.25 -3.99 7.41
C LEU A 298 -13.21 -3.12 6.15
N GLU A 299 -13.85 -3.57 5.05
CA GLU A 299 -13.82 -2.85 3.77
C GLU A 299 -14.53 -1.49 3.87
N VAL A 300 -15.70 -1.43 4.52
CA VAL A 300 -16.45 -0.18 4.70
C VAL A 300 -15.66 0.81 5.56
N THR A 301 -15.01 0.34 6.62
CA THR A 301 -14.17 1.21 7.47
C THR A 301 -12.98 1.77 6.68
N HIS A 302 -12.31 0.94 5.88
CA HIS A 302 -11.17 1.36 5.08
C HIS A 302 -11.57 2.29 3.93
N THR A 303 -12.60 1.95 3.18
CA THR A 303 -13.10 2.77 2.06
C THR A 303 -13.64 4.11 2.53
N LEU A 304 -14.43 4.17 3.60
CA LEU A 304 -14.91 5.44 4.16
C LEU A 304 -13.76 6.28 4.68
N PHE A 305 -12.78 5.68 5.37
CA PHE A 305 -11.60 6.42 5.79
C PHE A 305 -10.87 7.02 4.59
N ASP A 306 -10.59 6.23 3.56
CA ASP A 306 -9.85 6.64 2.37
C ASP A 306 -10.59 7.73 1.60
N VAL A 307 -11.89 7.58 1.33
CA VAL A 307 -12.66 8.58 0.59
C VAL A 307 -12.76 9.89 1.38
N TYR A 308 -13.10 9.86 2.67
CA TYR A 308 -13.29 11.09 3.44
C TYR A 308 -11.99 11.86 3.71
N TRP A 309 -10.87 11.15 3.89
CA TRP A 309 -9.56 11.78 4.14
C TRP A 309 -8.85 12.19 2.84
N THR A 310 -9.10 11.51 1.71
CA THR A 310 -8.55 11.92 0.41
C THR A 310 -9.40 12.96 -0.32
N HIS A 311 -10.63 13.18 0.12
CA HIS A 311 -11.48 14.17 -0.52
C HIS A 311 -10.92 15.58 -0.33
N PRO A 312 -10.78 16.39 -1.40
CA PRO A 312 -10.27 17.75 -1.30
C PRO A 312 -11.07 18.54 -0.25
N LEU A 313 -10.36 19.37 0.50
CA LEU A 313 -10.91 20.20 1.56
C LEU A 313 -11.05 21.64 1.06
N CYS A 314 -11.92 22.40 1.73
CA CYS A 314 -11.88 23.86 1.73
C CYS A 314 -11.67 24.28 3.19
N ALA A 315 -10.48 24.04 3.74
CA ALA A 315 -10.21 24.16 5.17
C ALA A 315 -10.10 25.62 5.65
N ILE A 316 -9.76 26.56 4.76
CA ILE A 316 -9.60 27.98 5.11
C ILE A 316 -10.95 28.70 5.02
N PRO A 317 -11.57 29.10 6.14
CA PRO A 317 -12.85 29.79 6.13
C PRO A 317 -12.72 31.17 5.50
N HIS A 318 -13.81 31.69 4.94
CA HIS A 318 -13.84 33.01 4.30
C HIS A 318 -13.51 34.17 5.25
N HIS A 319 -13.71 33.98 6.56
CA HIS A 319 -13.47 34.99 7.59
C HIS A 319 -12.07 34.93 8.21
N PHE A 320 -11.18 34.06 7.73
CA PHE A 320 -9.82 33.99 8.25
C PHE A 320 -9.02 35.23 7.83
N HIS A 321 -8.34 35.89 8.78
CA HIS A 321 -7.67 37.17 8.58
C HIS A 321 -6.57 37.14 7.50
N ASP A 322 -5.81 36.04 7.39
CA ASP A 322 -4.68 35.93 6.44
C ASP A 322 -4.66 34.58 5.67
N PRO A 323 -5.58 34.38 4.71
CA PRO A 323 -5.76 33.10 4.03
C PRO A 323 -4.55 32.71 3.16
N HIS A 324 -3.93 33.69 2.50
CA HIS A 324 -2.78 33.45 1.63
C HIS A 324 -1.53 33.00 2.41
N THR A 325 -1.30 33.53 3.61
CA THR A 325 -0.14 33.17 4.46
C THR A 325 -0.28 31.74 4.97
N ALA A 326 -1.47 31.36 5.44
CA ALA A 326 -1.76 30.00 5.87
C ALA A 326 -1.61 29.01 4.70
N LEU A 327 -2.13 29.34 3.51
CA LEU A 327 -2.02 28.49 2.33
C LEU A 327 -0.55 28.28 1.91
N LEU A 328 0.26 29.35 1.86
CA LEU A 328 1.70 29.24 1.56
C LEU A 328 2.41 28.35 2.57
N GLY A 329 2.05 28.46 3.86
CA GLY A 329 2.56 27.56 4.91
C GLY A 329 2.21 26.10 4.65
N GLY A 330 1.00 25.81 4.17
CA GLY A 330 0.58 24.47 3.77
C GLY A 330 1.33 23.94 2.55
N LEU A 331 1.49 24.77 1.51
CA LEU A 331 2.21 24.40 0.27
C LEU A 331 3.69 24.08 0.53
N GLN A 332 4.30 24.76 1.50
CA GLN A 332 5.70 24.56 1.88
C GLN A 332 5.89 23.50 2.98
N ASP A 333 4.81 22.84 3.41
CA ASP A 333 4.88 21.83 4.45
C ASP A 333 5.66 20.59 3.97
N ALA A 334 6.60 20.12 4.81
CA ALA A 334 7.38 18.92 4.56
C ALA A 334 6.52 17.64 4.52
N HIS A 335 5.38 17.64 5.22
CA HIS A 335 4.53 16.47 5.27
C HIS A 335 3.61 16.38 4.05
N PRO A 336 3.66 15.27 3.30
CA PRO A 336 3.11 15.27 1.96
C PRO A 336 1.59 15.38 1.88
N PHE A 337 0.89 14.86 2.87
CA PHE A 337 -0.56 14.97 2.96
C PHE A 337 -1.05 16.42 3.04
N PHE A 338 -0.43 17.26 3.88
CA PHE A 338 -0.87 18.65 4.07
C PHE A 338 -0.53 19.51 2.86
N SER A 339 0.64 19.32 2.25
CA SER A 339 0.99 20.04 1.02
C SER A 339 0.11 19.67 -0.17
N THR A 340 -0.30 18.40 -0.27
CA THR A 340 -1.24 17.96 -1.32
C THR A 340 -2.64 18.55 -1.10
N LEU A 341 -3.13 18.57 0.15
CA LEU A 341 -4.39 19.24 0.47
C LEU A 341 -4.35 20.76 0.18
N ALA A 342 -3.24 21.42 0.52
CA ALA A 342 -3.05 22.84 0.19
C ALA A 342 -3.09 23.09 -1.32
N LEU A 343 -2.50 22.21 -2.13
CA LEU A 343 -2.61 22.28 -3.58
C LEU A 343 -4.05 22.07 -4.08
N SER A 344 -4.82 21.17 -3.47
CA SER A 344 -6.24 20.98 -3.82
C SER A 344 -7.10 22.21 -3.50
N GLU A 345 -6.83 22.85 -2.37
CA GLU A 345 -7.50 24.09 -1.96
C GLU A 345 -7.16 25.23 -2.90
N LEU A 346 -5.89 25.37 -3.27
CA LEU A 346 -5.44 26.34 -4.25
C LEU A 346 -6.07 26.11 -5.62
N ALA A 347 -6.18 24.85 -6.08
CA ALA A 347 -6.86 24.51 -7.33
C ALA A 347 -8.33 24.92 -7.31
N HIS A 348 -9.01 24.70 -6.18
CA HIS A 348 -10.37 25.16 -5.99
C HIS A 348 -10.48 26.70 -6.05
N TRP A 349 -9.58 27.44 -5.40
CA TRP A 349 -9.55 28.90 -5.43
C TRP A 349 -9.30 29.45 -6.83
N ALA A 350 -8.35 28.86 -7.55
CA ALA A 350 -8.03 29.23 -8.92
C ALA A 350 -9.25 29.06 -9.85
N GLN A 351 -10.12 28.08 -9.60
CA GLN A 351 -11.30 27.84 -10.42
C GLN A 351 -12.51 28.70 -10.00
N HIS A 352 -12.88 28.69 -8.71
CA HIS A 352 -14.22 29.12 -8.27
C HIS A 352 -14.27 30.46 -7.53
N GLU A 353 -13.14 31.00 -7.05
CA GLU A 353 -13.15 32.16 -6.15
C GLU A 353 -12.45 33.40 -6.75
N PRO A 354 -13.14 34.22 -7.57
CA PRO A 354 -12.55 35.40 -8.22
C PRO A 354 -12.02 36.43 -7.22
N LYS A 355 -12.69 36.60 -6.07
CA LYS A 355 -12.25 37.54 -5.03
C LYS A 355 -10.87 37.19 -4.49
N ARG A 356 -10.60 35.90 -4.22
CA ARG A 356 -9.30 35.44 -3.72
C ARG A 356 -8.22 35.49 -4.81
N ARG A 357 -8.58 35.29 -6.09
CA ARG A 357 -7.64 35.46 -7.21
C ARG A 357 -7.22 36.92 -7.40
N ARG A 358 -8.16 37.86 -7.39
CA ARG A 358 -7.84 39.30 -7.49
C ARG A 358 -6.95 39.76 -6.35
N ALA A 359 -7.27 39.38 -5.11
CA ALA A 359 -6.41 39.65 -3.95
C ALA A 359 -5.00 39.06 -4.09
N LEU A 360 -4.85 37.95 -4.84
CA LEU A 360 -3.54 37.36 -5.13
C LEU A 360 -2.76 38.16 -6.20
N PHE A 361 -3.43 38.70 -7.22
CA PHE A 361 -2.80 39.56 -8.23
C PHE A 361 -2.46 40.95 -7.69
N GLU A 362 -3.25 41.45 -6.74
CA GLU A 362 -3.01 42.73 -6.06
C GLU A 362 -1.87 42.67 -5.02
N ASP A 363 -1.43 41.46 -4.61
CA ASP A 363 -0.29 41.24 -3.71
C ASP A 363 1.06 41.44 -4.43
N VAL A 364 1.30 42.66 -4.93
CA VAL A 364 2.47 43.00 -5.76
C VAL A 364 3.70 43.37 -4.92
N GLN A 365 3.53 43.79 -3.66
CA GLN A 365 4.61 44.28 -2.81
C GLN A 365 5.06 43.26 -1.76
N GLN A 366 6.37 43.16 -1.51
CA GLN A 366 6.93 42.39 -0.41
C GLN A 366 6.55 43.03 0.94
N GLN A 367 5.38 42.69 1.47
CA GLN A 367 4.99 43.15 2.79
C GLN A 367 5.81 42.42 3.86
N HIS A 368 6.54 43.19 4.68
CA HIS A 368 7.19 42.70 5.92
C HIS A 368 8.18 41.53 5.73
N GLY A 369 8.91 41.47 4.60
CA GLY A 369 9.88 40.40 4.33
C GLY A 369 9.28 39.06 3.90
N ARG A 370 7.97 39.02 3.63
CA ARG A 370 7.29 37.85 3.05
C ARG A 370 7.54 37.79 1.54
N PRO A 371 7.79 36.59 0.96
CA PRO A 371 7.83 36.46 -0.50
C PRO A 371 6.45 36.77 -1.09
N VAL A 372 6.43 37.44 -2.24
CA VAL A 372 5.23 37.69 -3.05
C VAL A 372 4.43 36.40 -3.20
N ALA A 373 3.16 36.39 -2.80
CA ALA A 373 2.41 35.14 -2.68
C ALA A 373 2.26 34.42 -4.03
N LEU A 374 2.07 35.19 -5.11
CA LEU A 374 1.97 34.67 -6.47
C LEU A 374 3.24 33.94 -6.92
N ALA A 375 4.42 34.56 -6.72
CA ALA A 375 5.70 33.96 -7.07
C ALA A 375 5.98 32.70 -6.23
N ALA A 376 5.63 32.71 -4.95
CA ALA A 376 5.78 31.56 -4.07
C ALA A 376 4.84 30.40 -4.46
N ILE A 377 3.61 30.71 -4.88
CA ILE A 377 2.65 29.74 -5.42
C ILE A 377 3.15 29.14 -6.74
N ALA A 378 3.56 29.98 -7.70
CA ALA A 378 4.08 29.54 -8.98
C ALA A 378 5.29 28.59 -8.80
N LEU A 379 6.19 28.95 -7.88
CA LEU A 379 7.34 28.12 -7.53
C LEU A 379 6.94 26.82 -6.80
N ALA A 380 5.91 26.82 -5.95
CA ALA A 380 5.40 25.60 -5.32
C ALA A 380 4.76 24.66 -6.36
N CYS A 381 3.96 25.19 -7.29
CA CYS A 381 3.40 24.43 -8.41
C CYS A 381 4.51 23.86 -9.31
N ARG A 382 5.55 24.65 -9.60
CA ARG A 382 6.72 24.18 -10.36
C ARG A 382 7.44 23.05 -9.62
N ARG A 383 7.66 23.17 -8.31
CA ARG A 383 8.26 22.09 -7.51
C ARG A 383 7.43 20.81 -7.53
N ALA A 384 6.10 20.92 -7.52
CA ALA A 384 5.20 19.78 -7.65
C ALA A 384 5.30 19.10 -9.03
N LEU A 385 5.38 19.89 -10.10
CA LEU A 385 5.63 19.41 -11.45
C LEU A 385 7.05 18.83 -11.60
N ASP A 386 8.03 19.40 -10.92
CA ASP A 386 9.41 18.94 -10.95
C ASP A 386 9.61 17.62 -10.19
N ALA A 387 8.84 17.42 -9.13
CA ALA A 387 8.83 16.17 -8.38
C ALA A 387 8.30 15.01 -9.23
N LEU A 388 7.43 15.28 -10.21
CA LEU A 388 6.96 14.29 -11.16
C LEU A 388 8.15 13.64 -11.87
N ALA A 389 8.33 12.34 -11.60
CA ALA A 389 9.37 11.55 -12.23
C ALA A 389 10.79 12.14 -12.09
N ALA A 390 11.16 12.53 -10.86
CA ALA A 390 12.50 13.02 -10.55
C ALA A 390 13.60 12.15 -11.22
N PRO A 391 14.64 12.76 -11.84
CA PRO A 391 15.59 12.05 -12.70
C PRO A 391 16.13 10.79 -12.03
N ILE A 392 16.00 9.65 -12.72
CA ILE A 392 16.61 8.40 -12.28
C ILE A 392 18.13 8.62 -12.33
N PRO A 393 18.86 8.58 -11.21
CA PRO A 393 20.31 8.53 -11.30
C PRO A 393 20.66 7.26 -12.08
N ALA A 394 21.36 7.42 -13.21
CA ALA A 394 21.82 6.29 -14.00
C ALA A 394 22.52 5.27 -13.08
N PRO A 395 22.31 3.95 -13.27
CA PRO A 395 23.05 2.95 -12.50
C PRO A 395 24.54 3.26 -12.63
N GLN A 396 25.19 3.54 -11.50
CA GLN A 396 26.63 3.79 -11.47
C GLN A 396 27.30 2.54 -12.04
N ARG A 397 27.82 2.66 -13.26
CA ARG A 397 28.68 1.66 -13.87
C ARG A 397 29.80 1.38 -12.86
N PRO A 398 30.04 0.12 -12.46
CA PRO A 398 31.08 -0.18 -11.47
C PRO A 398 32.40 0.46 -11.94
N PRO A 399 33.19 1.06 -11.02
CA PRO A 399 34.38 1.79 -11.38
C PRO A 399 35.30 0.85 -12.14
N THR A 400 35.57 1.20 -13.39
CA THR A 400 36.59 0.56 -14.21
C THR A 400 37.90 0.68 -13.42
N PRO A 401 38.59 -0.42 -13.06
CA PRO A 401 39.85 -0.32 -12.37
C PRO A 401 40.83 0.50 -13.24
N PRO A 402 41.63 1.39 -12.64
CA PRO A 402 42.51 2.27 -13.41
C PRO A 402 43.51 1.44 -14.20
N ALA A 403 43.69 1.84 -15.47
CA ALA A 403 44.67 1.28 -16.38
C ALA A 403 46.07 1.29 -15.73
N SER A 404 46.61 0.10 -15.48
CA SER A 404 48.00 -0.10 -15.09
C SER A 404 48.90 0.12 -16.30
N GLN A 405 49.78 1.13 -16.21
CA GLN A 405 50.91 1.34 -17.10
C GLN A 405 51.95 0.19 -16.98
N PRO A 406 52.77 -0.03 -18.01
CA PRO A 406 53.41 -1.32 -18.28
C PRO A 406 54.78 -1.43 -17.62
N LEU A 407 55.09 -2.61 -17.09
CA LEU A 407 56.46 -3.04 -16.80
C LEU A 407 56.63 -4.52 -17.20
N THR A 408 57.33 -4.70 -18.33
CA THR A 408 58.29 -5.77 -18.65
C THR A 408 57.86 -7.24 -18.56
N ALA A 409 57.55 -7.80 -19.74
CA ALA A 409 58.02 -9.07 -20.32
C ALA A 409 58.35 -10.27 -19.40
N ASN A 410 57.52 -11.31 -19.46
CA ASN A 410 57.97 -12.63 -19.91
C ASN A 410 56.80 -13.47 -20.46
N PRO A 411 57.01 -14.33 -21.49
CA PRO A 411 55.94 -15.02 -22.19
C PRO A 411 55.72 -16.43 -21.64
N ALA A 412 54.48 -16.75 -21.29
CA ALA A 412 53.95 -18.11 -21.38
C ALA A 412 52.43 -18.05 -21.23
N ALA A 413 51.75 -18.10 -22.37
CA ALA A 413 50.33 -18.36 -22.41
C ALA A 413 50.07 -19.79 -21.91
N THR A 414 49.15 -19.95 -20.96
CA THR A 414 48.39 -21.20 -20.79
C THR A 414 47.04 -20.88 -20.16
N ALA A 415 45.99 -21.47 -20.73
CA ALA A 415 44.58 -21.20 -20.51
C ALA A 415 44.11 -21.33 -19.05
N PRO A 416 42.97 -20.73 -18.66
CA PRO A 416 42.41 -20.89 -17.31
C PRO A 416 41.97 -22.35 -17.08
N ALA A 417 42.64 -23.02 -16.13
CA ALA A 417 42.32 -24.36 -15.69
C ALA A 417 40.92 -24.47 -15.08
N SER A 418 40.20 -25.51 -15.49
CA SER A 418 38.84 -25.83 -15.06
C SER A 418 38.77 -26.26 -13.60
N VAL A 419 37.60 -26.01 -13.00
CA VAL A 419 37.21 -26.23 -11.59
C VAL A 419 37.60 -27.63 -11.04
N TRP A 420 37.69 -28.62 -11.91
CA TRP A 420 38.02 -30.00 -11.58
C TRP A 420 39.45 -30.19 -11.05
N HIS A 421 40.40 -29.35 -11.44
CA HIS A 421 41.79 -29.44 -10.97
C HIS A 421 41.99 -28.92 -9.54
N ARG A 422 41.01 -28.17 -8.99
CA ARG A 422 41.01 -27.70 -7.59
C ARG A 422 40.38 -28.68 -6.62
N LEU A 423 39.62 -29.66 -7.10
CA LEU A 423 38.95 -30.67 -6.27
C LEU A 423 39.79 -31.93 -6.06
N ALA A 424 40.91 -32.07 -6.78
CA ALA A 424 41.77 -33.27 -6.73
C ALA A 424 42.94 -33.17 -5.74
N VAL A 425 43.05 -32.10 -4.93
CA VAL A 425 44.11 -31.99 -3.92
C VAL A 425 43.60 -32.55 -2.59
N PRO A 426 44.21 -33.59 -2.02
CA PRO A 426 43.82 -34.12 -0.71
C PRO A 426 44.24 -33.16 0.41
N THR A 427 43.33 -32.99 1.37
CA THR A 427 43.43 -32.12 2.53
C THR A 427 44.52 -32.59 3.51
N GLU A 428 45.59 -31.81 3.65
CA GLU A 428 46.56 -31.95 4.74
C GLU A 428 46.28 -30.87 5.81
N ALA A 429 46.19 -31.30 7.07
CA ALA A 429 45.71 -30.53 8.20
C ALA A 429 46.76 -29.54 8.72
N VAL A 430 46.37 -28.27 8.88
CA VAL A 430 47.12 -27.24 9.65
C VAL A 430 46.10 -26.36 10.43
N PRO A 431 46.37 -25.98 11.70
CA PRO A 431 45.36 -25.46 12.63
C PRO A 431 45.13 -23.93 12.50
N PRO A 432 44.04 -23.38 13.10
CA PRO A 432 43.62 -22.00 12.84
C PRO A 432 44.35 -20.97 13.71
N PRO A 433 44.68 -19.76 13.20
CA PRO A 433 44.83 -18.59 14.04
C PRO A 433 43.48 -17.92 14.29
N ALA A 434 43.20 -17.72 15.57
CA ALA A 434 42.09 -16.96 16.10
C ALA A 434 42.23 -15.46 15.80
N SER A 435 41.15 -14.84 15.30
CA SER A 435 40.60 -13.56 15.80
C SER A 435 39.58 -13.01 14.80
N ALA A 436 38.33 -13.49 14.85
CA ALA A 436 37.20 -12.81 14.23
C ALA A 436 36.54 -11.94 15.32
N SER A 437 36.74 -10.64 15.21
CA SER A 437 36.00 -9.62 15.95
C SER A 437 34.50 -9.86 15.77
N THR A 438 33.82 -10.13 16.88
CA THR A 438 32.37 -10.15 17.02
C THR A 438 31.78 -8.81 16.60
N ALA A 439 31.34 -8.72 15.34
CA ALA A 439 30.35 -7.74 14.93
C ALA A 439 28.97 -8.25 15.40
N THR A 440 28.50 -7.69 16.51
CA THR A 440 27.15 -7.89 17.03
C THR A 440 26.16 -7.43 15.95
N SER A 441 25.57 -8.38 15.23
CA SER A 441 24.41 -8.10 14.38
C SER A 441 23.25 -7.66 15.29
N PRO A 442 22.48 -6.63 14.93
CA PRO A 442 21.31 -6.22 15.71
C PRO A 442 20.32 -7.40 15.75
N ALA A 443 19.89 -7.75 16.96
CA ALA A 443 18.95 -8.84 17.19
C ALA A 443 17.63 -8.55 16.44
N LEU A 444 17.33 -9.38 15.44
CA LEU A 444 16.02 -9.42 14.79
C LEU A 444 14.94 -9.79 15.82
N PRO A 445 13.76 -9.14 15.83
CA PRO A 445 12.71 -9.40 16.80
C PRO A 445 12.17 -10.84 16.74
N ARG A 446 11.82 -11.39 17.90
CA ARG A 446 11.35 -12.78 18.15
C ARG A 446 10.14 -13.25 17.33
N ALA A 447 9.43 -12.35 16.63
CA ALA A 447 8.30 -12.69 15.77
C ALA A 447 8.69 -13.42 14.47
N TYR A 448 9.98 -13.48 14.13
CA TYR A 448 10.50 -14.13 12.91
C TYR A 448 10.70 -15.65 13.01
N ALA A 449 10.58 -16.25 14.19
CA ALA A 449 10.86 -17.68 14.39
C ALA A 449 9.94 -18.64 13.60
N PRO A 450 8.59 -18.48 13.57
CA PRO A 450 7.73 -19.42 12.84
C PRO A 450 7.84 -19.27 11.32
N LEU A 451 8.05 -18.05 10.81
CA LEU A 451 8.19 -17.84 9.36
C LEU A 451 9.55 -18.30 8.84
N ARG A 452 10.61 -18.15 9.64
CA ARG A 452 11.95 -18.64 9.29
C ARG A 452 12.01 -20.16 9.35
N THR A 453 11.31 -20.79 10.30
CA THR A 453 11.20 -22.26 10.34
C THR A 453 10.34 -22.76 9.19
N LEU A 454 9.22 -22.11 8.86
CA LEU A 454 8.41 -22.46 7.69
C LEU A 454 9.18 -22.25 6.37
N TRP A 455 9.90 -21.13 6.21
CA TRP A 455 10.80 -20.90 5.07
C TRP A 455 11.97 -21.89 5.03
N TYR A 456 12.53 -22.25 6.18
CA TYR A 456 13.60 -23.26 6.27
C TYR A 456 13.07 -24.65 5.90
N VAL A 457 11.87 -25.02 6.34
CA VAL A 457 11.20 -26.27 5.98
C VAL A 457 10.85 -26.26 4.50
N VAL A 458 10.26 -25.18 3.97
CA VAL A 458 9.94 -25.05 2.55
C VAL A 458 11.21 -25.09 1.70
N SER A 459 12.28 -24.38 2.08
CA SER A 459 13.56 -24.41 1.35
C SER A 459 14.28 -25.75 1.46
N LYS A 460 14.18 -26.45 2.61
CA LYS A 460 14.70 -27.81 2.77
C LYS A 460 13.92 -28.81 1.91
N VAL A 461 12.58 -28.78 1.96
CA VAL A 461 11.71 -29.60 1.12
C VAL A 461 11.97 -29.31 -0.35
N TRP A 462 12.11 -28.03 -0.72
CA TRP A 462 12.47 -27.58 -2.07
C TRP A 462 13.84 -28.11 -2.51
N SER A 463 14.85 -28.06 -1.63
CA SER A 463 16.18 -28.59 -1.92
C SER A 463 16.24 -30.13 -2.01
N CYS A 464 15.27 -30.82 -1.42
CA CYS A 464 15.15 -32.27 -1.48
C CYS A 464 14.32 -32.76 -2.68
N LEU A 465 13.62 -31.87 -3.37
CA LEU A 465 12.86 -32.19 -4.58
C LEU A 465 13.82 -32.27 -5.78
N PRO A 466 13.79 -33.35 -6.60
CA PRO A 466 14.59 -33.44 -7.81
C PRO A 466 14.26 -32.28 -8.76
N THR A 467 15.27 -31.77 -9.46
CA THR A 467 15.14 -30.61 -10.37
C THR A 467 14.04 -30.79 -11.40
N GLU A 468 13.80 -32.03 -11.85
CA GLU A 468 12.71 -32.38 -12.77
C GLU A 468 11.31 -32.18 -12.15
N ALA A 469 11.14 -32.43 -10.84
CA ALA A 469 9.87 -32.23 -10.14
C ALA A 469 9.62 -30.76 -9.75
N GLN A 470 10.68 -29.97 -9.58
CA GLN A 470 10.56 -28.53 -9.29
C GLN A 470 9.88 -27.77 -10.44
N HIS A 471 10.15 -28.16 -11.69
CA HIS A 471 9.52 -27.59 -12.88
C HIS A 471 8.06 -28.00 -13.08
N VAL A 472 7.65 -29.13 -12.48
CA VAL A 472 6.26 -29.62 -12.49
C VAL A 472 5.43 -28.98 -11.37
N LEU A 473 6.02 -28.77 -10.18
CA LEU A 473 5.35 -28.21 -9.01
C LEU A 473 5.28 -26.67 -9.02
N PHE A 474 6.26 -25.98 -9.59
CA PHE A 474 6.17 -24.57 -9.94
C PHE A 474 6.19 -24.45 -11.46
N PRO A 475 5.01 -24.42 -12.12
CA PRO A 475 4.97 -24.08 -13.52
C PRO A 475 5.69 -22.74 -13.72
N GLN A 476 6.57 -22.66 -14.72
CA GLN A 476 7.40 -21.49 -15.00
C GLN A 476 6.58 -20.21 -15.21
N THR A 477 5.28 -20.34 -15.51
CA THR A 477 4.29 -19.25 -15.54
C THR A 477 4.08 -18.57 -14.19
N LEU A 478 4.17 -19.29 -13.07
CA LEU A 478 4.13 -18.71 -11.73
C LEU A 478 5.45 -18.03 -11.37
N TYR A 479 6.57 -18.58 -11.84
CA TYR A 479 7.88 -17.95 -11.67
C TYR A 479 7.94 -16.62 -12.43
N SER A 480 7.55 -16.59 -13.70
CA SER A 480 7.47 -15.35 -14.48
C SER A 480 6.43 -14.39 -13.89
N ALA A 481 5.26 -14.86 -13.44
CA ALA A 481 4.28 -13.97 -12.81
C ALA A 481 4.73 -13.33 -11.49
N LEU A 482 5.67 -13.93 -10.76
CA LEU A 482 6.18 -13.42 -9.48
C LEU A 482 7.50 -12.66 -9.63
N VAL A 483 8.41 -13.14 -10.48
CA VAL A 483 9.79 -12.64 -10.59
C VAL A 483 9.96 -11.66 -11.75
N ALA A 484 9.15 -11.74 -12.81
CA ALA A 484 9.24 -10.80 -13.93
C ALA A 484 8.96 -9.35 -13.45
N PRO A 485 9.56 -8.36 -14.12
CA PRO A 485 9.28 -6.97 -13.82
C PRO A 485 7.79 -6.68 -14.04
N ALA A 486 7.12 -6.19 -13.00
CA ALA A 486 5.73 -5.79 -13.02
C ALA A 486 5.66 -4.28 -13.33
N PRO A 487 5.34 -3.88 -14.58
CA PRO A 487 5.35 -2.47 -14.98
C PRO A 487 4.38 -1.62 -14.15
N ALA A 488 3.25 -2.19 -13.72
CA ALA A 488 2.29 -1.54 -12.82
C ALA A 488 2.91 -1.17 -11.46
N LEU A 489 3.63 -2.09 -10.82
CA LEU A 489 4.30 -1.82 -9.54
C LEU A 489 5.39 -0.75 -9.67
N TRP A 490 6.11 -0.78 -10.79
CA TRP A 490 7.12 0.22 -11.07
C TRP A 490 6.50 1.61 -11.30
N LEU A 491 5.41 1.71 -12.06
CA LEU A 491 4.65 2.96 -12.22
C LEU A 491 4.16 3.48 -10.86
N ASP A 492 3.59 2.61 -10.04
CA ASP A 492 3.10 2.94 -8.69
C ASP A 492 4.20 3.43 -7.74
N ALA A 493 5.43 2.93 -7.92
CA ALA A 493 6.58 3.37 -7.13
C ALA A 493 7.09 4.75 -7.55
N HIS A 494 6.86 5.18 -8.80
CA HIS A 494 7.42 6.42 -9.35
C HIS A 494 6.41 7.56 -9.48
N LEU A 495 5.14 7.28 -9.82
CA LEU A 495 4.15 8.31 -10.15
C LEU A 495 3.06 8.48 -9.08
N LEU A 496 2.70 7.43 -8.34
CA LEU A 496 1.52 7.47 -7.46
C LEU A 496 1.56 8.59 -6.41
N HIS A 497 2.74 8.95 -5.89
CA HIS A 497 2.87 9.99 -4.87
C HIS A 497 2.60 11.40 -5.41
N ASP A 498 3.08 11.66 -6.63
CA ASP A 498 3.08 13.00 -7.20
C ASP A 498 1.94 13.22 -8.20
N ARG A 499 1.16 12.17 -8.54
CA ARG A 499 0.05 12.24 -9.50
C ARG A 499 -0.94 13.37 -9.20
N ALA A 500 -1.45 13.44 -7.98
CA ALA A 500 -2.51 14.39 -7.61
C ALA A 500 -1.95 15.81 -7.53
N ARG A 501 -0.73 15.94 -7.00
CA ARG A 501 -0.04 17.22 -6.90
C ARG A 501 0.27 17.82 -8.26
N ALA A 502 0.78 17.02 -9.20
CA ALA A 502 1.09 17.47 -10.54
C ALA A 502 -0.19 17.87 -11.29
N CYS A 503 -1.26 17.08 -11.17
CA CYS A 503 -2.55 17.41 -11.79
C CYS A 503 -3.13 18.74 -11.24
N TRP A 504 -3.20 18.89 -9.91
CA TRP A 504 -3.71 20.13 -9.30
C TRP A 504 -2.78 21.31 -9.55
N ALA A 505 -1.46 21.12 -9.56
CA ALA A 505 -0.52 22.18 -9.93
C ALA A 505 -0.73 22.64 -11.38
N ALA A 506 -0.91 21.72 -12.33
CA ALA A 506 -1.21 22.06 -13.73
C ALA A 506 -2.54 22.82 -13.84
N GLN A 507 -3.59 22.38 -13.15
CA GLN A 507 -4.89 23.06 -13.11
C GLN A 507 -4.80 24.46 -12.47
N VAL A 508 -4.04 24.62 -11.39
CA VAL A 508 -3.81 25.93 -10.77
C VAL A 508 -3.16 26.88 -11.76
N LEU A 509 -2.06 26.44 -12.40
CA LEU A 509 -1.32 27.30 -13.34
C LEU A 509 -2.19 27.68 -14.54
N GLN A 510 -2.94 26.73 -15.11
CA GLN A 510 -3.88 26.99 -16.19
C GLN A 510 -4.90 28.06 -15.79
N ASN A 511 -5.60 27.86 -14.68
CA ASN A 511 -6.68 28.76 -14.27
C ASN A 511 -6.18 30.14 -13.82
N LEU A 512 -5.01 30.22 -13.17
CA LEU A 512 -4.42 31.51 -12.79
C LEU A 512 -3.95 32.30 -14.02
N VAL A 513 -3.32 31.65 -15.01
CA VAL A 513 -2.91 32.34 -16.25
C VAL A 513 -4.13 32.80 -17.05
N LEU A 514 -5.15 31.96 -17.21
CA LEU A 514 -6.37 32.35 -17.91
C LEU A 514 -7.11 33.48 -17.18
N ALA A 515 -7.19 33.43 -15.85
CA ALA A 515 -7.80 34.49 -15.06
C ALA A 515 -7.00 35.80 -15.12
N SER A 516 -5.66 35.74 -15.21
CA SER A 516 -4.82 36.94 -15.26
C SER A 516 -5.12 37.82 -16.46
N LEU A 517 -5.56 37.26 -17.59
CA LEU A 517 -5.92 38.04 -18.79
C LEU A 517 -7.07 39.03 -18.55
N ALA A 518 -7.94 38.75 -17.57
CA ALA A 518 -9.09 39.60 -17.25
C ALA A 518 -8.99 40.27 -15.87
N GLU A 519 -8.32 39.64 -14.90
CA GLU A 519 -8.33 40.03 -13.49
C GLU A 519 -7.01 40.67 -13.01
N ASP A 520 -5.91 40.57 -13.76
CA ASP A 520 -4.58 41.06 -13.34
C ASP A 520 -4.29 42.47 -13.89
N THR A 521 -4.66 43.48 -13.10
CA THR A 521 -4.47 44.90 -13.44
C THR A 521 -3.00 45.33 -13.51
N TYR A 522 -2.12 44.66 -12.77
CA TYR A 522 -0.71 45.05 -12.63
C TYR A 522 0.23 44.27 -13.55
N GLY A 523 -0.29 43.27 -14.25
CA GLY A 523 0.53 42.39 -15.07
C GLY A 523 1.52 41.55 -14.25
N SER A 524 1.11 41.15 -13.05
CA SER A 524 1.92 40.39 -12.09
C SER A 524 2.26 38.96 -12.56
N MET A 525 1.41 38.35 -13.39
CA MET A 525 1.58 36.97 -13.88
C MET A 525 2.48 36.83 -15.12
N GLN A 526 2.49 37.85 -15.98
CA GLN A 526 3.17 37.91 -17.28
C GLN A 526 4.67 37.53 -17.20
N PRO A 527 5.47 38.03 -16.24
CA PRO A 527 6.88 37.66 -16.16
C PRO A 527 7.11 36.17 -15.84
N HIS A 528 6.12 35.48 -15.27
CA HIS A 528 6.22 34.08 -14.89
C HIS A 528 5.80 33.12 -16.02
N ILE A 529 5.01 33.57 -16.99
CA ILE A 529 4.43 32.71 -18.05
C ILE A 529 5.47 31.87 -18.79
N PRO A 530 6.62 32.41 -19.26
CA PRO A 530 7.61 31.61 -19.98
C PRO A 530 8.19 30.46 -19.14
N ALA A 531 8.45 30.73 -17.86
CA ALA A 531 8.96 29.73 -16.92
C ALA A 531 7.92 28.66 -16.59
N LEU A 532 6.63 29.03 -16.56
CA LEU A 532 5.52 28.09 -16.34
C LEU A 532 5.30 27.18 -17.54
N ILE A 533 5.34 27.72 -18.76
CA ILE A 533 5.26 26.93 -20.00
C ILE A 533 6.42 25.93 -20.04
N HIS A 534 7.64 26.37 -19.75
CA HIS A 534 8.81 25.48 -19.70
C HIS A 534 8.68 24.37 -18.63
N ALA A 535 8.12 24.70 -17.47
CA ALA A 535 7.88 23.69 -16.42
C ALA A 535 6.83 22.65 -16.84
N LEU A 536 5.76 23.07 -17.52
CA LEU A 536 4.71 22.17 -18.02
C LEU A 536 5.22 21.28 -19.15
N THR A 537 5.99 21.82 -20.10
CA THR A 537 6.59 21.02 -21.17
C THR A 537 7.57 20.00 -20.60
N GLN A 538 8.44 20.42 -19.67
CA GLN A 538 9.38 19.52 -19.03
C GLN A 538 8.69 18.41 -18.22
N ALA A 539 7.61 18.73 -17.51
CA ALA A 539 6.83 17.74 -16.78
C ALA A 539 6.17 16.73 -17.74
N HIS A 540 5.61 17.19 -18.85
CA HIS A 540 5.04 16.31 -19.88
C HIS A 540 6.09 15.40 -20.51
N GLU A 541 7.27 15.92 -20.86
CA GLU A 541 8.39 15.12 -21.38
C GLU A 541 8.84 14.04 -20.40
N ARG A 542 8.96 14.38 -19.11
CA ARG A 542 9.31 13.42 -18.05
C ARG A 542 8.25 12.33 -17.90
N LEU A 543 6.97 12.68 -17.95
CA LEU A 543 5.87 11.73 -17.92
C LEU A 543 5.93 10.75 -19.10
N MET A 544 6.17 11.27 -20.31
CA MET A 544 6.31 10.46 -21.52
C MET A 544 7.55 9.57 -21.47
N ALA A 545 8.66 10.04 -20.88
CA ALA A 545 9.85 9.22 -20.66
C ALA A 545 9.57 8.03 -19.71
N VAL A 546 8.81 8.26 -18.63
CA VAL A 546 8.37 7.21 -17.71
C VAL A 546 7.47 6.20 -18.41
N ARG A 547 6.52 6.68 -19.23
CA ARG A 547 5.65 5.82 -20.04
C ARG A 547 6.45 4.90 -20.96
N ARG A 548 7.35 5.48 -21.77
CA ARG A 548 8.21 4.72 -22.69
C ARG A 548 9.08 3.69 -21.95
N ARG A 549 9.54 4.03 -20.74
CA ARG A 549 10.31 3.10 -19.91
C ARG A 549 9.44 1.94 -19.41
N ALA A 550 8.21 2.20 -18.98
CA ALA A 550 7.27 1.15 -18.60
C ALA A 550 6.88 0.25 -19.78
N GLU A 551 6.65 0.84 -20.96
CA GLU A 551 6.43 0.12 -22.22
C GLU A 551 7.61 -0.78 -22.56
N ALA A 552 8.85 -0.26 -22.50
CA ALA A 552 10.05 -1.05 -22.76
C ALA A 552 10.19 -2.25 -21.81
N MET A 553 9.91 -2.06 -20.51
CA MET A 553 9.94 -3.18 -19.54
C MET A 553 8.84 -4.21 -19.81
N ALA A 554 7.65 -3.77 -20.21
CA ALA A 554 6.55 -4.68 -20.56
C ALA A 554 6.91 -5.53 -21.79
N VAL A 555 7.45 -4.90 -22.84
CA VAL A 555 7.93 -5.59 -24.04
C VAL A 555 9.07 -6.56 -23.70
N GLU A 556 10.02 -6.16 -22.85
CA GLU A 556 11.10 -7.04 -22.40
C GLU A 556 10.55 -8.28 -21.67
N ALA A 557 9.59 -8.10 -20.76
CA ALA A 557 8.94 -9.20 -20.04
C ALA A 557 8.13 -10.12 -20.97
N ASP A 558 7.34 -9.56 -21.88
CA ASP A 558 6.55 -10.32 -22.85
C ASP A 558 7.48 -11.10 -23.81
N THR A 559 8.58 -10.49 -24.30
CA THR A 559 9.56 -11.20 -25.14
C THR A 559 10.27 -12.33 -24.41
N HIS A 560 10.56 -12.16 -23.11
CA HIS A 560 11.10 -13.23 -22.28
C HIS A 560 10.11 -14.39 -22.16
N LEU A 561 8.85 -14.10 -21.87
CA LEU A 561 7.78 -15.09 -21.78
C LEU A 561 7.58 -15.85 -23.11
N VAL A 562 7.64 -15.15 -24.24
CA VAL A 562 7.55 -15.78 -25.57
C VAL A 562 8.74 -16.70 -25.85
N ARG A 563 9.97 -16.29 -25.51
CA ARG A 563 11.16 -17.14 -25.66
C ARG A 563 11.05 -18.39 -24.78
N GLU A 564 10.63 -18.25 -23.54
CA GLU A 564 10.41 -19.39 -22.63
C GLU A 564 9.33 -20.34 -23.15
N ALA A 565 8.20 -19.81 -23.64
CA ALA A 565 7.15 -20.61 -24.23
C ALA A 565 7.62 -21.37 -25.48
N GLN A 566 8.49 -20.76 -26.31
CA GLN A 566 9.10 -21.42 -27.46
C GLN A 566 10.06 -22.54 -27.04
N LEU A 567 10.87 -22.34 -25.98
CA LEU A 567 11.75 -23.38 -25.44
C LEU A 567 10.96 -24.56 -24.88
N LEU A 568 9.90 -24.30 -24.12
CA LEU A 568 9.00 -25.33 -23.60
C LEU A 568 8.31 -26.10 -24.74
N ARG A 569 7.87 -25.41 -25.80
CA ARG A 569 7.30 -26.05 -26.98
C ARG A 569 8.31 -26.98 -27.66
N GLY A 570 9.56 -26.54 -27.79
CA GLY A 570 10.65 -27.37 -28.33
C GLY A 570 10.91 -28.61 -27.48
N ALA A 571 10.94 -28.46 -26.16
CA ALA A 571 11.14 -29.56 -25.22
C ALA A 571 9.97 -30.58 -25.23
N LEU A 572 8.72 -30.09 -25.25
CA LEU A 572 7.53 -30.94 -25.31
C LEU A 572 7.43 -31.69 -26.65
N ALA A 573 7.76 -31.02 -27.76
CA ALA A 573 7.82 -31.66 -29.07
C ALA A 573 8.90 -32.76 -29.11
N ALA A 574 10.07 -32.52 -28.50
CA ALA A 574 11.12 -33.53 -28.37
C ALA A 574 10.71 -34.72 -27.49
N ALA A 575 9.79 -34.51 -26.53
CA ALA A 575 9.23 -35.55 -25.67
C ALA A 575 8.05 -36.32 -26.31
N GLY A 576 7.67 -36.01 -27.55
CA GLY A 576 6.59 -36.69 -28.27
C GLY A 576 5.18 -36.32 -27.79
N ALA A 577 5.02 -35.26 -26.99
CA ALA A 577 3.73 -34.76 -26.58
C ALA A 577 3.13 -33.84 -27.67
N ASP A 578 1.81 -33.87 -27.85
CA ASP A 578 1.09 -32.98 -28.77
C ASP A 578 1.35 -31.51 -28.39
N ALA A 579 2.32 -30.90 -29.08
CA ALA A 579 2.83 -29.55 -28.82
C ALA A 579 1.78 -28.43 -28.97
N THR A 580 0.58 -28.78 -29.45
CA THR A 580 -0.56 -27.89 -29.67
C THR A 580 -1.55 -27.84 -28.50
N ALA A 581 -1.57 -28.84 -27.61
CA ALA A 581 -2.58 -28.96 -26.55
C ALA A 581 -2.25 -28.14 -25.28
N ALA A 582 -0.98 -27.75 -25.08
CA ALA A 582 -0.52 -27.10 -23.84
C ALA A 582 -0.26 -25.59 -23.97
N THR A 583 -0.55 -24.95 -25.10
CA THR A 583 0.13 -23.69 -25.44
C THR A 583 -0.70 -22.41 -25.34
N PHE A 584 -0.12 -21.45 -24.62
CA PHE A 584 -0.45 -20.02 -24.69
C PHE A 584 -0.38 -19.51 -26.14
N PRO A 585 -1.35 -18.69 -26.59
CA PRO A 585 -1.34 -18.12 -27.92
C PRO A 585 -0.16 -17.14 -28.07
N PRO A 586 0.52 -17.09 -29.23
CA PRO A 586 1.64 -16.17 -29.49
C PRO A 586 1.24 -14.68 -29.48
N SER A 587 -0.06 -14.38 -29.39
CA SER A 587 -0.62 -13.03 -29.29
C SER A 587 -0.85 -12.54 -27.86
N LEU A 588 -0.56 -13.35 -26.83
CA LEU A 588 -0.78 -12.93 -25.44
C LEU A 588 0.38 -12.02 -25.00
N ALA A 589 0.11 -10.72 -24.87
CA ALA A 589 1.02 -9.73 -24.26
C ALA A 589 0.48 -9.30 -22.88
N PRO A 590 0.48 -10.20 -21.87
CA PRO A 590 -0.15 -9.95 -20.58
C PRO A 590 0.51 -8.78 -19.83
N PHE A 591 1.83 -8.59 -19.97
CA PHE A 591 2.52 -7.50 -19.30
C PHE A 591 2.24 -6.16 -19.97
N GLN A 592 2.13 -6.11 -21.30
CA GLN A 592 1.71 -4.91 -22.03
C GLN A 592 0.26 -4.51 -21.69
N HIS A 593 -0.66 -5.47 -21.63
CA HIS A 593 -2.05 -5.20 -21.23
C HIS A 593 -2.13 -4.71 -19.78
N ALA A 594 -1.40 -5.35 -18.86
CA ALA A 594 -1.33 -4.91 -17.46
C ALA A 594 -0.72 -3.50 -17.32
N MET A 595 0.28 -3.17 -18.16
CA MET A 595 0.87 -1.84 -18.22
C MET A 595 -0.14 -0.79 -18.72
N GLN A 596 -0.89 -1.09 -19.79
CA GLN A 596 -1.93 -0.20 -20.33
C GLN A 596 -3.03 0.07 -19.30
N GLN A 597 -3.54 -0.98 -18.65
CA GLN A 597 -4.52 -0.86 -17.56
C GLN A 597 -3.98 -0.03 -16.39
N ALA A 598 -2.71 -0.21 -16.03
CA ALA A 598 -2.10 0.61 -14.98
C ALA A 598 -1.98 2.07 -15.42
N TRP A 599 -1.64 2.33 -16.70
CA TRP A 599 -1.49 3.68 -17.25
C TRP A 599 -2.81 4.46 -17.26
N GLU A 600 -3.95 3.81 -17.44
CA GLU A 600 -5.28 4.46 -17.34
C GLU A 600 -5.45 5.21 -16.02
N SER A 601 -4.91 4.69 -14.91
CA SER A 601 -4.96 5.36 -13.61
C SER A 601 -4.10 6.64 -13.52
N TYR A 602 -3.19 6.84 -14.47
CA TYR A 602 -2.29 7.99 -14.58
C TYR A 602 -2.65 8.92 -15.75
N ALA A 603 -3.58 8.52 -16.61
CA ALA A 603 -3.99 9.29 -17.79
C ALA A 603 -4.50 10.69 -17.41
N CYS A 604 -5.11 10.85 -16.23
CA CYS A 604 -5.53 12.14 -15.68
C CYS A 604 -4.39 13.18 -15.56
N VAL A 605 -3.17 12.74 -15.28
CA VAL A 605 -2.01 13.64 -15.18
C VAL A 605 -1.55 14.09 -16.56
N ASP A 606 -1.54 13.17 -17.52
CA ASP A 606 -1.19 13.46 -18.91
C ASP A 606 -2.21 14.42 -19.54
N THR A 607 -3.50 14.16 -19.35
CA THR A 607 -4.56 15.05 -19.85
C THR A 607 -4.52 16.41 -19.18
N ALA A 608 -4.31 16.49 -17.86
CA ALA A 608 -4.23 17.78 -17.15
C ALA A 608 -3.02 18.62 -17.60
N THR A 609 -1.84 18.01 -17.70
CA THR A 609 -0.61 18.73 -18.10
C THR A 609 -0.67 19.18 -19.57
N SER A 610 -1.10 18.29 -20.48
CA SER A 610 -1.23 18.61 -21.90
C SER A 610 -2.37 19.59 -22.20
N SER A 611 -3.48 19.51 -21.47
CA SER A 611 -4.60 20.47 -21.58
C SER A 611 -4.17 21.85 -21.08
N ALA A 612 -3.55 21.93 -19.90
CA ALA A 612 -3.05 23.17 -19.34
C ALA A 612 -2.07 23.88 -20.29
N LEU A 613 -1.10 23.14 -20.84
CA LEU A 613 -0.14 23.67 -21.79
C LEU A 613 -0.83 24.24 -23.04
N ARG A 614 -1.75 23.46 -23.66
CA ARG A 614 -2.48 23.90 -24.86
C ARG A 614 -3.31 25.14 -24.59
N SER A 615 -4.08 25.15 -23.49
CA SER A 615 -4.94 26.30 -23.14
C SER A 615 -4.13 27.55 -22.88
N ILE A 616 -2.99 27.46 -22.18
CA ILE A 616 -2.13 28.61 -21.91
C ILE A 616 -1.54 29.15 -23.23
N VAL A 617 -0.98 28.28 -24.07
CA VAL A 617 -0.38 28.72 -25.35
C VAL A 617 -1.41 29.34 -26.27
N GLN A 618 -2.61 28.75 -26.39
CA GLN A 618 -3.70 29.30 -27.20
C GLN A 618 -4.19 30.65 -26.68
N ALA A 619 -4.33 30.81 -25.36
CA ALA A 619 -4.78 32.06 -24.76
C ALA A 619 -3.74 33.18 -24.86
N MET A 620 -2.45 32.84 -24.90
CA MET A 620 -1.34 33.81 -25.01
C MET A 620 -0.96 34.15 -26.44
N ALA A 621 -1.37 33.34 -27.44
CA ALA A 621 -1.08 33.57 -28.85
C ALA A 621 -1.41 34.99 -29.38
N PRO A 622 -2.51 35.67 -29.00
CA PRO A 622 -2.78 37.03 -29.49
C PRO A 622 -1.96 38.14 -28.80
N TYR A 623 -1.18 37.80 -27.76
CA TYR A 623 -0.38 38.74 -26.98
C TYR A 623 1.13 38.56 -27.19
N GLN A 624 1.53 37.63 -28.06
CA GLN A 624 2.90 37.45 -28.56
C GLN A 624 3.05 38.16 -29.89
#